data_AF-A0A0M2HQ60-F1
#
_entry.id   AF-A0A0M2HQ60-F1
#
_cell.length_a   1.000
_cell.length_b   1.000
_cell.length_c   1.000
_cell.angle_alpha   90.00
_cell.angle_beta   90.00
_cell.angle_gamma   90.00
#
_symmetry.space_group_name_H-M   'P 1'
#
loop_
_entity.id
_entity.type
_entity.pdbx_description
1 polymer ?
#
loop_
_entity_poly.entity_id
_entity_poly.type
_entity_poly.pdbx_seq_one_letter_code
_entity_poly.pdbx_strand_id
1 'polypeptide(L)'
;MIVADREPDKKLGRQLMQAVIDTMTNNVPATLVDICRLGRTLKQRATDILAFFDRPGTSNGQTEAINGRLEHLRGSALGFRNFTNGVARSLVKAGGFRPHLHSGTRRVTLQWRLFASIQLVHARCTATPPVTRYCKIDGGSV
;
A
#
# COMPACT_ATOMS: atom_id res chain seq x y z
N MET A 1 -15.46 7.29 -9.73
CA MET A 1 -14.63 6.53 -8.77
C MET A 1 -14.90 6.90 -7.32
N ILE A 2 -14.70 8.16 -6.88
CA ILE A 2 -14.84 8.55 -5.47
C ILE A 2 -16.24 8.23 -4.89
N VAL A 3 -17.30 8.50 -5.65
CA VAL A 3 -18.68 8.19 -5.23
C VAL A 3 -18.87 6.70 -4.99
N ALA A 4 -18.40 5.86 -5.92
CA ALA A 4 -18.47 4.41 -5.78
C ALA A 4 -17.71 3.88 -4.56
N ASP A 5 -16.54 4.45 -4.27
CA ASP A 5 -15.69 4.05 -3.14
C ASP A 5 -16.32 4.38 -1.78
N ARG A 6 -16.92 5.57 -1.67
CA ARG A 6 -17.57 6.06 -0.44
C ARG A 6 -18.99 5.54 -0.23
N GLU A 7 -19.52 4.79 -1.19
CA GLU A 7 -20.87 4.26 -1.11
C GLU A 7 -20.99 3.26 0.06
N PRO A 8 -21.94 3.47 0.99
CA PRO A 8 -22.22 2.53 2.06
C PRO A 8 -22.75 1.19 1.54
N ASP A 9 -23.59 1.18 0.51
CA ASP A 9 -24.02 -0.07 -0.14
C ASP A 9 -22.96 -0.57 -1.13
N LYS A 10 -22.24 -1.64 -0.74
CA LYS A 10 -21.18 -2.22 -1.59
C LYS A 10 -21.68 -2.77 -2.92
N LYS A 11 -22.94 -3.21 -3.03
CA LYS A 11 -23.49 -3.65 -4.32
C LYS A 11 -23.68 -2.47 -5.25
N LEU A 12 -24.21 -1.37 -4.74
CA LEU A 12 -24.38 -0.12 -5.48
C LEU A 12 -23.00 0.47 -5.84
N GLY A 13 -22.05 0.50 -4.91
CA GLY A 13 -20.68 0.94 -5.15
C GLY A 13 -19.99 0.13 -6.26
N ARG A 14 -20.18 -1.21 -6.26
CA ARG A 14 -19.66 -2.09 -7.32
C ARG A 14 -20.26 -1.76 -8.68
N GLN A 15 -21.57 -1.53 -8.76
CA GLN A 15 -22.25 -1.15 -10.00
C GLN A 15 -21.77 0.21 -10.51
N LEU A 16 -21.64 1.20 -9.62
CA LEU A 16 -21.11 2.51 -9.96
C LEU A 16 -19.66 2.43 -10.46
N MET A 17 -18.82 1.60 -9.85
CA MET A 17 -17.45 1.39 -10.31
C MET A 17 -17.41 0.72 -11.69
N GLN A 18 -18.25 -0.30 -11.92
CA GLN A 18 -18.39 -0.94 -13.22
C GLN A 18 -18.79 0.08 -14.30
N ALA A 19 -19.81 0.91 -14.03
CA ALA A 19 -20.24 1.95 -14.96
C ALA A 19 -19.14 2.97 -15.30
N VAL A 20 -18.29 3.31 -14.32
CA VAL A 20 -17.12 4.17 -14.55
C VAL A 20 -16.10 3.48 -15.46
N ILE A 21 -15.78 2.20 -15.20
CA ILE A 21 -14.85 1.43 -16.03
C ILE A 21 -15.37 1.35 -17.48
N ASP A 22 -16.65 1.07 -17.67
CA ASP A 22 -17.27 0.96 -18.99
C ASP A 22 -17.26 2.30 -19.74
N THR A 23 -17.53 3.40 -19.02
CA THR A 23 -17.49 4.76 -19.59
C THR A 23 -16.08 5.14 -20.00
N MET A 24 -15.08 4.90 -19.15
CA MET A 24 -13.68 5.24 -19.46
C MET A 24 -13.09 4.35 -20.56
N THR A 25 -13.64 3.14 -20.74
CA THR A 25 -13.22 2.22 -21.80
C THR A 25 -13.79 2.62 -23.15
N ASN A 26 -15.09 2.93 -23.22
CA ASN A 26 -15.82 3.00 -24.49
C ASN A 26 -16.22 4.42 -24.90
N ASN A 27 -16.36 5.35 -23.95
CA ASN A 27 -16.98 6.66 -24.16
C ASN A 27 -15.98 7.82 -24.04
N VAL A 28 -14.71 7.58 -24.43
CA VAL A 28 -13.64 8.58 -24.38
C VAL A 28 -13.10 8.84 -25.79
N PRO A 29 -13.12 10.10 -26.29
CA PRO A 29 -12.56 10.44 -27.59
C PRO A 29 -11.07 10.08 -27.71
N ALA A 30 -10.66 9.57 -28.87
CA ALA A 30 -9.29 9.09 -29.12
C ALA A 30 -8.21 10.17 -28.95
N THR A 31 -8.58 11.45 -29.01
CA THR A 31 -7.68 12.59 -28.76
C THR A 31 -7.20 12.67 -27.31
N LEU A 32 -7.95 12.10 -26.35
CA LEU A 32 -7.60 12.06 -24.92
C LEU A 32 -6.75 10.82 -24.59
N VAL A 33 -5.54 10.77 -25.16
CA VAL A 33 -4.67 9.59 -25.14
C VAL A 33 -4.43 9.04 -23.72
N ASP A 34 -4.23 9.90 -22.73
CA ASP A 34 -3.98 9.47 -21.35
C ASP A 34 -5.22 8.88 -20.68
N ILE A 35 -6.42 9.41 -20.98
CA ILE A 35 -7.68 8.87 -20.48
C ILE A 35 -7.98 7.53 -21.16
N CYS A 36 -7.72 7.39 -22.46
CA CYS A 36 -7.82 6.10 -23.17
C CYS A 36 -6.83 5.07 -22.61
N ARG A 37 -5.61 5.49 -22.22
CA ARG A 37 -4.64 4.62 -21.55
C ARG A 37 -5.15 4.18 -20.18
N LEU A 38 -5.70 5.10 -19.40
CA LEU A 38 -6.32 4.80 -18.11
C LEU A 38 -7.50 3.84 -18.25
N GLY A 39 -8.40 4.07 -19.20
CA GLY A 39 -9.54 3.18 -19.49
C GLY A 39 -9.10 1.75 -19.81
N ARG A 40 -8.05 1.58 -20.63
CA ARG A 40 -7.46 0.26 -20.90
C ARG A 40 -6.92 -0.42 -19.64
N THR A 41 -6.19 0.32 -18.80
CA THR A 41 -5.68 -0.21 -17.52
C THR A 41 -6.83 -0.62 -16.60
N LEU A 42 -7.85 0.22 -16.48
CA LEU A 42 -9.02 -0.06 -15.64
C LEU A 42 -9.78 -1.29 -16.13
N LYS A 43 -9.97 -1.45 -17.45
CA LYS A 43 -10.57 -2.66 -18.03
C LYS A 43 -9.76 -3.92 -17.74
N GLN A 44 -8.43 -3.86 -17.94
CA GLN A 44 -7.54 -4.99 -17.66
C GLN A 44 -7.56 -5.41 -16.19
N ARG A 45 -7.82 -4.47 -15.28
CA ARG A 45 -7.85 -4.68 -13.83
C ARG A 45 -9.27 -4.75 -13.26
N ALA A 46 -10.30 -4.79 -14.09
CA ALA A 46 -11.70 -4.68 -13.63
C ALA A 46 -12.05 -5.75 -12.60
N THR A 47 -11.59 -6.99 -12.79
CA THR A 47 -11.80 -8.08 -11.83
C THR A 47 -11.19 -7.76 -10.46
N ASP A 48 -9.94 -7.31 -10.43
CA ASP A 48 -9.22 -6.96 -9.20
C ASP A 48 -9.88 -5.75 -8.50
N ILE A 49 -10.28 -4.74 -9.28
CA ILE A 49 -10.92 -3.51 -8.78
C ILE A 49 -12.29 -3.82 -8.19
N LEU A 50 -13.12 -4.62 -8.87
CA LEU A 50 -14.47 -4.92 -8.41
C LEU A 50 -14.48 -5.86 -7.20
N ALA A 51 -13.45 -6.70 -7.06
CA ALA A 51 -13.26 -7.56 -5.90
C ALA A 51 -13.01 -6.78 -4.59
N PHE A 52 -12.74 -5.48 -4.66
CA PHE A 52 -12.74 -4.57 -3.51
C PHE A 52 -14.11 -4.55 -2.82
N PHE A 53 -15.19 -4.54 -3.59
CA PHE A 53 -16.55 -4.42 -3.06
C PHE A 53 -17.07 -5.71 -2.42
N ASP A 54 -16.44 -6.84 -2.68
CA ASP A 54 -16.82 -8.13 -2.12
C ASP A 54 -16.34 -8.29 -0.66
N ARG A 55 -15.49 -7.38 -0.16
CA ARG A 55 -14.87 -7.47 1.17
C ARG A 55 -15.32 -6.31 2.07
N PRO A 56 -15.80 -6.60 3.29
CA PRO A 56 -16.05 -5.56 4.27
C PRO A 56 -14.73 -5.00 4.83
N GLY A 57 -14.64 -3.68 4.96
CA GLY A 57 -13.65 -3.02 5.83
C GLY A 57 -12.22 -2.87 5.30
N THR A 58 -11.98 -2.91 3.99
CA THR A 58 -10.65 -2.59 3.44
C THR A 58 -10.48 -1.07 3.33
N SER A 59 -9.52 -0.50 4.07
CA SER A 59 -9.16 0.93 4.01
C SER A 59 -7.77 1.14 3.42
N ASN A 60 -7.56 2.28 2.77
CA ASN A 60 -6.25 2.68 2.26
C ASN A 60 -5.35 3.35 3.33
N GLY A 61 -5.85 3.50 4.57
CA GLY A 61 -5.20 4.30 5.60
C GLY A 61 -3.81 3.81 6.01
N GLN A 62 -3.57 2.50 6.01
CA GLN A 62 -2.24 1.95 6.30
C GLN A 62 -1.23 2.29 5.20
N THR A 63 -1.62 2.14 3.94
CA THR A 63 -0.82 2.50 2.77
C THR A 63 -0.54 4.00 2.75
N GLU A 64 -1.56 4.82 3.04
CA GLU A 64 -1.43 6.27 3.13
C GLU A 64 -0.50 6.70 4.26
N ALA A 65 -0.59 6.07 5.42
CA ALA A 65 0.31 6.35 6.54
C ALA A 65 1.77 6.03 6.20
N ILE A 66 2.03 4.93 5.48
CA ILE A 66 3.38 4.57 5.02
C ILE A 66 3.86 5.57 3.96
N ASN A 67 3.02 5.88 2.96
CA ASN A 67 3.37 6.82 1.90
C ASN A 67 3.66 8.22 2.46
N GLY A 68 2.85 8.73 3.39
CA GLY A 68 3.09 10.01 4.05
C GLY A 68 4.43 10.06 4.78
N ARG A 69 4.81 8.95 5.44
CA ARG A 69 6.15 8.81 6.05
C ARG A 69 7.27 8.81 5.01
N LEU A 70 7.07 8.14 3.87
CA LEU A 70 8.05 8.13 2.77
C LEU A 70 8.21 9.50 2.12
N GLU A 71 7.13 10.26 1.93
CA GLU A 71 7.23 11.62 1.41
C GLU A 71 7.95 12.56 2.38
N HIS A 72 7.67 12.44 3.69
CA HIS A 72 8.40 13.19 4.70
C HIS A 72 9.90 12.84 4.73
N LEU A 73 10.23 11.56 4.53
CA LEU A 73 11.60 11.11 4.36
C LEU A 73 12.25 11.74 3.13
N ARG A 74 11.60 11.73 1.96
CA ARG A 74 12.12 12.34 0.73
C ARG A 74 12.39 13.84 0.90
N GLY A 75 11.47 14.56 1.54
CA GLY A 75 11.64 15.98 1.85
C GLY A 75 12.81 16.27 2.80
N SER A 76 13.13 15.36 3.72
CA SER A 76 14.27 15.49 4.65
C SER A 76 15.61 14.95 4.09
N ALA A 77 15.56 14.12 3.04
CA ALA A 77 16.68 13.27 2.61
C ALA A 77 17.45 13.77 1.37
N LEU A 78 17.07 14.89 0.75
CA LEU A 78 17.59 15.34 -0.56
C LEU A 78 17.40 14.31 -1.69
N GLY A 79 16.36 13.46 -1.59
CA GLY A 79 15.98 12.49 -2.63
C GLY A 79 16.59 11.08 -2.51
N PHE A 80 16.03 10.15 -3.29
CA PHE A 80 16.42 8.73 -3.32
C PHE A 80 17.35 8.48 -4.52
N ARG A 81 18.68 8.58 -4.30
CA ARG A 81 19.68 8.35 -5.36
C ARG A 81 20.04 6.89 -5.57
N ASN A 82 20.08 6.10 -4.49
CA ASN A 82 20.30 4.66 -4.51
C ASN A 82 19.77 4.02 -3.21
N PHE A 83 19.59 2.69 -3.23
CA PHE A 83 18.99 1.93 -2.12
C PHE A 83 19.78 2.09 -0.82
N THR A 84 21.11 1.95 -0.86
CA THR A 84 22.00 2.06 0.31
C THR A 84 21.86 3.41 1.01
N ASN A 85 21.85 4.50 0.24
CA ASN A 85 21.68 5.85 0.74
C ASN A 85 20.26 6.08 1.32
N GLY A 86 19.24 5.50 0.68
CA GLY A 86 17.87 5.53 1.17
C GLY A 86 17.70 4.80 2.51
N VAL A 87 18.32 3.63 2.67
CA VAL A 87 18.32 2.87 3.94
C VAL A 87 19.03 3.67 5.05
N ALA A 88 20.23 4.18 4.78
CA ALA A 88 21.01 4.94 5.76
C ALA A 88 20.24 6.16 6.27
N ARG A 89 19.63 6.97 5.38
CA ARG A 89 18.87 8.15 5.81
C ARG A 89 17.56 7.81 6.52
N SER A 90 16.90 6.73 6.10
CA SER A 90 15.71 6.23 6.81
C SER A 90 16.05 5.83 8.24
N LEU A 91 17.21 5.22 8.46
CA LEU A 91 17.72 4.90 9.80
C LEU A 91 18.09 6.16 10.60
N VAL A 92 18.76 7.15 10.00
CA VAL A 92 19.05 8.44 10.69
C VAL A 92 17.75 9.12 11.15
N LYS A 93 16.78 9.28 10.24
CA LYS A 93 15.50 9.95 10.55
C LYS A 93 14.68 9.19 11.59
N ALA A 94 14.73 7.87 11.58
CA ALA A 94 14.03 7.02 12.56
C ALA A 94 14.76 6.92 13.92
N GLY A 95 15.90 7.60 14.12
CA GLY A 95 16.70 7.49 15.34
C GLY A 95 17.42 6.14 15.49
N GLY A 96 17.58 5.39 14.40
CA GLY A 96 18.16 4.05 14.36
C GLY A 96 19.69 4.01 14.48
N PHE A 97 20.38 5.16 14.50
CA PHE A 97 21.79 5.23 14.86
C PHE A 97 21.92 5.33 16.38
N ARG A 98 22.14 4.20 17.04
CA ARG A 98 22.69 4.22 18.40
C ARG A 98 24.16 4.63 18.31
N PRO A 99 24.65 5.60 19.11
CA PRO A 99 26.07 5.95 19.14
C PRO A 99 26.86 4.85 19.87
N HIS A 100 27.21 3.78 19.17
CA HIS A 100 28.14 2.75 19.65
C HIS A 100 29.27 2.50 18.64
N LEU A 101 29.92 3.58 18.22
CA LEU A 101 31.17 3.48 17.46
C LEU A 101 32.29 4.14 18.25
N HIS A 102 32.77 3.48 19.30
CA HIS A 102 34.14 3.53 19.79
C HIS A 102 34.56 2.11 20.26
N SER A 103 35.63 1.61 19.63
CA SER A 103 36.41 0.37 19.80
C SER A 103 35.83 -0.82 20.57
N GLY A 104 35.61 -1.94 19.86
CA GLY A 104 35.62 -3.27 20.46
C GLY A 104 34.84 -4.30 19.66
N THR A 105 35.55 -5.13 18.92
CA THR A 105 35.08 -6.36 18.26
C THR A 105 34.15 -7.18 19.18
N ARG A 106 32.85 -7.30 18.83
CA ARG A 106 32.00 -8.44 19.19
C ARG A 106 30.71 -8.47 18.35
N ARG A 107 30.56 -9.60 17.65
CA ARG A 107 29.40 -10.17 16.94
C ARG A 107 28.06 -9.46 17.19
N VAL A 108 27.46 -8.90 16.13
CA VAL A 108 26.12 -8.30 16.16
C VAL A 108 25.07 -9.41 16.22
N THR A 109 24.67 -9.77 17.44
CA THR A 109 23.41 -10.48 17.71
C THR A 109 22.50 -9.51 18.43
N LEU A 110 21.74 -8.69 17.69
CA LEU A 110 20.48 -8.06 18.10
C LEU A 110 19.96 -7.05 17.06
N GLN A 111 19.61 -7.52 15.86
CA GLN A 111 18.57 -6.83 15.07
C GLN A 111 17.81 -7.77 14.12
N TRP A 112 17.72 -9.05 14.47
CA TRP A 112 16.84 -10.00 13.78
C TRP A 112 15.37 -9.85 14.19
N ARG A 113 15.04 -9.02 15.20
CA ARG A 113 13.66 -8.87 15.70
C ARG A 113 12.75 -7.97 14.85
N LEU A 114 13.28 -7.12 13.98
CA LEU A 114 12.45 -6.39 12.99
C LEU A 114 12.36 -7.12 11.65
N PHE A 115 13.42 -7.83 11.24
CA PHE A 115 13.41 -8.65 10.04
C PHE A 115 12.51 -9.88 10.20
N ALA A 116 12.49 -10.48 11.41
CA ALA A 116 11.55 -11.54 11.74
C ALA A 116 10.11 -11.06 11.62
N SER A 117 9.76 -9.81 11.97
CA SER A 117 8.37 -9.33 11.85
C SER A 117 7.92 -9.19 10.39
N ILE A 118 8.81 -8.79 9.48
CA ILE A 118 8.48 -8.63 8.06
C ILE A 118 8.43 -10.01 7.36
N GLN A 119 9.34 -10.92 7.71
CA GLN A 119 9.34 -12.29 7.16
C GLN A 119 8.26 -13.19 7.79
N LEU A 120 7.86 -12.99 9.06
CA LEU A 120 6.78 -13.75 9.70
C LEU A 120 5.40 -13.33 9.15
N VAL A 121 5.25 -12.07 8.73
CA VAL A 121 4.07 -11.60 8.00
C VAL A 121 4.05 -12.16 6.57
N HIS A 122 5.20 -12.28 5.91
CA HIS A 122 5.28 -12.88 4.57
C HIS A 122 5.10 -14.42 4.57
N ALA A 123 5.63 -15.12 5.56
CA ALA A 123 5.52 -16.58 5.70
C ALA A 123 4.13 -17.06 6.16
N ARG A 124 3.36 -16.23 6.90
CA ARG A 124 1.96 -16.53 7.22
C ARG A 124 0.99 -16.25 6.08
N CYS A 125 1.36 -15.43 5.10
CA CYS A 125 0.52 -15.13 3.94
C CYS A 125 0.70 -16.12 2.78
N THR A 126 1.76 -16.94 2.79
CA THR A 126 2.12 -17.83 1.66
C THR A 126 1.84 -19.32 1.92
N ALA A 127 1.36 -19.69 3.11
CA ALA A 127 1.24 -21.10 3.53
C ALA A 127 -0.19 -21.65 3.72
N THR A 128 -1.26 -20.99 3.22
CA THR A 128 -2.62 -21.58 3.23
C THR A 128 -3.43 -21.22 1.98
N PRO A 129 -4.07 -22.20 1.29
CA PRO A 129 -5.01 -21.96 0.19
C PRO A 129 -6.30 -21.26 0.69
N PRO A 130 -7.15 -20.76 -0.23
CA PRO A 130 -7.94 -19.56 -0.03
C PRO A 130 -9.12 -19.82 0.91
N VAL A 131 -9.75 -18.73 1.34
CA VAL A 131 -10.96 -18.68 2.17
C VAL A 131 -10.65 -18.57 3.67
N THR A 132 -10.98 -17.39 4.21
CA THR A 132 -11.12 -17.05 5.63
C THR A 132 -9.85 -16.65 6.39
N ARG A 133 -9.58 -15.33 6.41
CA ARG A 133 -9.38 -14.46 7.60
C ARG A 133 -8.42 -13.32 7.26
N TYR A 134 -8.98 -12.15 6.95
CA TYR A 134 -8.28 -10.89 7.22
C TYR A 134 -8.85 -10.30 8.51
N CYS A 135 -7.91 -9.88 9.36
CA CYS A 135 -8.09 -9.40 10.71
C CYS A 135 -9.14 -8.29 10.78
N LYS A 136 -10.18 -8.51 11.58
CA LYS A 136 -11.10 -7.47 12.03
C LYS A 136 -10.31 -6.57 12.98
N ILE A 137 -9.88 -5.39 12.52
CA ILE A 137 -9.43 -4.33 13.43
C ILE A 137 -10.68 -3.58 13.83
N ASP A 138 -11.35 -4.09 14.87
CA ASP A 138 -12.35 -3.32 15.60
C ASP A 138 -11.62 -2.15 16.26
N GLY A 139 -11.79 -0.96 15.71
CA GLY A 139 -11.38 0.31 16.31
C GLY A 139 -12.63 1.12 16.63
N GLY A 140 -13.23 0.87 17.80
CA GLY A 140 -14.28 1.70 18.37
C GLY A 140 -13.73 2.93 19.08
N SER A 141 -14.55 3.99 19.06
CA SER A 141 -14.55 5.22 19.89
C SER A 141 -13.33 6.15 19.70
N VAL A 142 -13.46 7.45 19.43
CA VAL A 142 -14.46 8.50 19.75
C VAL A 142 -14.57 9.46 18.57
#